data_AF-A0A522FUW2-F1
#
_entry.id   AF-A0A522FUW2-F1
#
_cell.length_a   1.000
_cell.length_b   1.000
_cell.length_c   1.000
_cell.angle_alpha   90.00
_cell.angle_beta   90.00
_cell.angle_gamma   90.00
#
_symmetry.space_group_name_H-M   'P 1'
#
loop_
_entity.id
_entity.type
_entity.pdbx_description
1 polymer ?
#
loop_
_entity_poly.entity_id
_entity_poly.type
_entity_poly.pdbx_seq_one_letter_code
_entity_poly.pdbx_strand_id
1 'polypeptide(L)'
;MEKVSTEIKDIREQHYFFAQGFLYDFIQRHPDASLDMFSIEFWRDSIPEHLKELWDVTFSEIQELDTNAEKIEVDRLPYIVKVIDEFLTIVVITLPVPQEMTESYYVGIIYRKTDKNSEPNFRYFTLEYHNKRKSAICELSECKHTLWGFTKNLSVDEFIEEIKSIVIE
;
A
#
# COMPACT_ATOMS: atom_id res chain seq x y z
N MET A 1 28.80 -20.37 -12.83
CA MET A 1 28.07 -19.86 -11.66
C MET A 1 27.45 -18.55 -12.08
N GLU A 2 26.15 -18.56 -12.38
CA GLU A 2 25.39 -17.31 -12.55
C GLU A 2 25.43 -16.57 -11.22
N LYS A 3 25.81 -15.29 -11.25
CA LYS A 3 25.55 -14.39 -10.13
C LYS A 3 24.03 -14.29 -10.02
N VAL A 4 23.43 -15.04 -9.10
CA VAL A 4 22.06 -14.76 -8.67
C VAL A 4 22.12 -13.35 -8.08
N SER A 5 21.54 -12.38 -8.80
CA SER A 5 21.66 -10.96 -8.45
C SER A 5 21.04 -10.73 -7.08
N THR A 6 21.87 -10.41 -6.11
CA THR A 6 21.46 -9.88 -4.80
C THR A 6 20.63 -8.59 -4.97
N GLU A 7 20.91 -7.81 -6.03
CA GLU A 7 20.23 -6.56 -6.38
C GLU A 7 18.69 -6.66 -6.44
N ILE A 8 18.12 -7.76 -6.98
CA ILE A 8 16.66 -7.91 -7.11
C ILE A 8 16.00 -8.20 -5.75
N LYS A 9 16.71 -8.85 -4.82
CA LYS A 9 16.18 -9.13 -3.49
C LYS A 9 16.12 -7.87 -2.65
N ASP A 10 17.17 -7.06 -2.69
CA ASP A 10 17.26 -5.84 -1.90
C ASP A 10 16.18 -4.82 -2.34
N ILE A 11 16.01 -4.63 -3.66
CA ILE A 11 14.95 -3.79 -4.26
C ILE A 11 13.54 -4.30 -3.93
N ARG A 12 13.35 -5.62 -3.86
CA ARG A 12 12.07 -6.23 -3.52
C ARG A 12 11.71 -5.97 -2.07
N GLU A 13 12.65 -6.21 -1.15
CA GLU A 13 12.46 -6.01 0.29
C GLU A 13 12.15 -4.53 0.59
N GLN A 14 12.80 -3.61 -0.10
CA GLN A 14 12.52 -2.17 -0.07
C GLN A 14 11.05 -1.83 -0.39
N HIS A 15 10.49 -2.39 -1.46
CA HIS A 15 9.08 -2.15 -1.83
C HIS A 15 8.11 -2.67 -0.76
N TYR A 16 8.38 -3.84 -0.21
CA TYR A 16 7.54 -4.41 0.84
C TYR A 16 7.66 -3.65 2.15
N PHE A 17 8.87 -3.24 2.53
CA PHE A 17 9.08 -2.40 3.70
C PHE A 17 8.32 -1.09 3.60
N PHE A 18 8.37 -0.43 2.43
CA PHE A 18 7.59 0.77 2.17
C PHE A 18 6.09 0.54 2.34
N ALA A 19 5.54 -0.39 1.56
CA ALA A 19 4.09 -0.50 1.38
C ALA A 19 3.41 -1.36 2.44
N GLN A 20 4.09 -2.24 3.18
CA GLN A 20 3.47 -3.03 4.25
C GLN A 20 3.92 -2.61 5.65
N GLY A 21 5.04 -1.89 5.76
CA GLY A 21 5.58 -1.40 7.04
C GLY A 21 5.41 0.11 7.19
N PHE A 22 6.31 0.86 6.53
CA PHE A 22 6.44 2.31 6.74
C PHE A 22 5.16 3.09 6.43
N LEU A 23 4.58 2.90 5.25
CA LEU A 23 3.40 3.67 4.81
C LEU A 23 2.19 3.41 5.70
N TYR A 24 2.00 2.16 6.10
CA TYR A 24 0.99 1.80 7.08
C TYR A 24 1.21 2.51 8.43
N ASP A 25 2.43 2.40 8.99
CA ASP A 25 2.80 3.03 10.26
C ASP A 25 2.64 4.56 10.22
N PHE A 26 3.06 5.18 9.11
CA PHE A 26 2.95 6.62 8.89
C PHE A 26 1.49 7.07 8.92
N ILE A 27 0.61 6.38 8.19
CA ILE A 27 -0.82 6.71 8.12
C ILE A 27 -1.48 6.57 9.50
N GLN A 28 -1.16 5.52 10.25
CA GLN A 28 -1.72 5.31 11.58
C GLN A 28 -1.24 6.35 12.60
N ARG A 29 0.03 6.79 12.54
CA ARG A 29 0.59 7.78 13.47
C ARG A 29 0.26 9.22 13.10
N HIS A 30 0.02 9.49 11.81
CA HIS A 30 -0.17 10.83 11.27
C HIS A 30 -1.41 10.92 10.36
N PRO A 31 -2.62 10.63 10.88
CA PRO A 31 -3.83 10.62 10.06
C PRO A 31 -4.18 11.98 9.45
N ASP A 32 -3.92 13.08 10.16
CA ASP A 32 -4.15 14.44 9.64
C ASP A 32 -3.15 14.83 8.54
N ALA A 33 -1.88 14.47 8.68
CA ALA A 33 -0.90 14.69 7.60
C ALA A 33 -1.18 13.80 6.39
N SER A 34 -1.71 12.60 6.63
CA SER A 34 -2.12 11.67 5.57
C SER A 34 -3.40 12.15 4.89
N LEU A 35 -4.28 12.89 5.58
CA LEU A 35 -5.48 13.46 4.97
C LEU A 35 -5.15 14.32 3.76
N ASP A 36 -4.12 15.17 3.86
CA ASP A 36 -3.69 16.02 2.74
C ASP A 36 -3.24 15.19 1.53
N MET A 37 -2.74 13.97 1.76
CA MET A 37 -2.35 13.06 0.70
C MET A 37 -3.55 12.46 -0.05
N PHE A 38 -4.68 12.20 0.62
CA PHE A 38 -5.81 11.44 0.05
C PHE A 38 -7.10 12.27 -0.17
N SER A 39 -7.13 13.52 0.29
CA SER A 39 -8.27 14.44 0.17
C SER A 39 -8.45 14.96 -1.25
N ILE A 40 -9.69 14.90 -1.74
CA ILE A 40 -10.06 15.28 -3.11
C ILE A 40 -10.03 16.80 -3.33
N GLU A 41 -10.16 17.60 -2.26
CA GLU A 41 -10.10 19.06 -2.35
C GLU A 41 -8.73 19.57 -2.87
N PHE A 42 -7.68 18.73 -2.86
CA PHE A 42 -6.31 19.07 -3.32
C PHE A 42 -5.85 18.42 -4.64
N TRP A 43 -6.73 17.69 -5.34
CA TRP A 43 -6.52 17.05 -6.66
C TRP A 43 -5.64 15.78 -6.73
N ARG A 44 -6.07 14.89 -7.65
CA ARG A 44 -5.46 13.61 -8.06
C ARG A 44 -3.97 13.70 -8.44
N ASP A 45 -3.51 14.86 -8.87
CA ASP A 45 -2.17 15.10 -9.41
C ASP A 45 -1.13 15.37 -8.31
N SER A 46 -1.48 15.15 -7.03
CA SER A 46 -0.55 15.32 -5.90
C SER A 46 -0.29 14.02 -5.13
N ILE A 47 -1.18 13.01 -5.22
CA ILE A 47 -0.94 11.69 -4.63
C ILE A 47 0.39 11.08 -5.10
N PRO A 48 0.75 11.13 -6.41
CA PRO A 48 2.04 10.64 -6.88
C PRO A 48 3.23 11.29 -6.16
N GLU A 49 3.17 12.61 -5.99
CA GLU A 49 4.21 13.44 -5.39
C GLU A 49 4.35 13.16 -3.90
N HIS A 50 3.24 13.06 -3.17
CA HIS A 50 3.29 12.73 -1.73
C HIS A 50 3.77 11.30 -1.49
N LEU A 51 3.36 10.33 -2.31
CA LEU A 51 3.89 8.96 -2.22
C LEU A 51 5.40 8.95 -2.51
N LYS A 52 5.86 9.77 -3.46
CA LYS A 52 7.27 9.97 -3.74
C LYS A 52 8.02 10.57 -2.56
N GLU A 53 7.50 11.62 -1.94
CA GLU A 53 8.11 12.24 -0.76
C GLU A 53 8.24 11.25 0.41
N LEU A 54 7.20 10.47 0.69
CA LEU A 54 7.28 9.44 1.72
C LEU A 54 8.32 8.38 1.39
N TRP A 55 8.37 7.93 0.13
CA TRP A 55 9.37 6.95 -0.27
C TRP A 55 10.79 7.50 -0.18
N ASP A 56 11.00 8.77 -0.49
CA ASP A 56 12.29 9.44 -0.34
C ASP A 56 12.74 9.48 1.12
N VAL A 57 11.81 9.70 2.06
CA VAL A 57 12.06 9.62 3.50
C VAL A 57 12.40 8.19 3.91
N THR A 58 11.57 7.21 3.55
CA THR A 58 11.80 5.79 3.88
C THR A 58 13.14 5.29 3.32
N PHE A 59 13.45 5.67 2.08
CA PHE A 59 14.68 5.26 1.42
C PHE A 59 15.91 5.86 2.11
N SER A 60 15.81 7.09 2.61
CA SER A 60 16.89 7.69 3.40
C SER A 60 17.19 6.85 4.65
N GLU A 61 16.16 6.36 5.35
CA GLU A 61 16.31 5.45 6.50
C GLU A 61 16.90 4.09 6.09
N ILE A 62 16.50 3.53 4.94
CA ILE A 62 17.08 2.29 4.40
C ILE A 62 18.57 2.47 4.11
N GLN A 63 18.99 3.59 3.52
CA GLN A 63 20.39 3.87 3.20
C GLN A 63 21.28 4.00 4.44
N GLU A 64 20.73 4.43 5.58
CA GLU A 64 21.47 4.45 6.85
C GLU A 64 21.83 3.03 7.33
N LEU A 65 20.98 2.04 7.01
CA LEU A 65 21.17 0.64 7.39
C LEU A 65 21.98 -0.15 6.34
N ASP A 66 21.80 0.17 5.05
CA ASP A 66 22.54 -0.39 3.94
C ASP A 66 22.94 0.69 2.93
N THR A 67 24.21 1.10 3.00
CA THR A 67 24.78 2.14 2.12
C THR A 67 24.80 1.75 0.64
N ASN A 68 24.58 0.48 0.29
CA ASN A 68 24.56 0.01 -1.09
C ASN A 68 23.14 -0.11 -1.67
N ALA A 69 22.10 0.19 -0.88
CA ALA A 69 20.73 0.15 -1.34
C ALA A 69 20.50 1.12 -2.52
N GLU A 70 20.00 0.59 -3.64
CA GLU A 70 19.64 1.41 -4.81
C GLU A 70 18.25 2.01 -4.64
N LYS A 71 18.13 3.32 -4.91
CA LYS A 71 16.84 4.01 -4.89
C LYS A 71 15.99 3.58 -6.07
N ILE A 72 14.80 3.13 -5.78
CA ILE A 72 13.77 2.89 -6.79
C ILE A 72 12.91 4.15 -6.86
N GLU A 73 12.61 4.66 -8.04
CA GLU A 73 11.66 5.79 -8.13
C GLU A 73 10.23 5.26 -7.93
N VAL A 74 9.36 6.04 -7.25
CA VAL A 74 7.96 5.62 -6.96
C VAL A 74 7.15 5.38 -8.23
N ASP A 75 7.48 6.03 -9.34
CA ASP A 75 6.87 5.75 -10.64
C ASP A 75 7.09 4.30 -11.12
N ARG A 76 8.08 3.59 -10.54
CA ARG A 76 8.32 2.17 -10.78
C ARG A 76 7.52 1.24 -9.86
N LEU A 77 6.88 1.76 -8.81
CA LEU A 77 5.84 1.07 -8.03
C LEU A 77 4.50 1.38 -8.68
N PRO A 78 3.90 0.46 -9.44
CA PRO A 78 2.63 0.74 -10.11
C PRO A 78 1.56 0.95 -9.05
N TYR A 79 0.81 2.04 -9.13
CA TYR A 79 -0.34 2.27 -8.28
C TYR A 79 -1.54 2.77 -9.08
N ILE A 80 -2.72 2.63 -8.49
CA ILE A 80 -3.98 3.13 -9.03
C ILE A 80 -4.67 3.96 -7.96
N VAL A 81 -5.17 5.12 -8.35
CA VAL A 81 -6.05 5.95 -7.51
C VAL A 81 -7.46 5.89 -8.07
N LYS A 82 -8.41 5.40 -7.26
CA LYS A 82 -9.84 5.37 -7.57
C LYS A 82 -10.59 6.26 -6.58
N VAL A 83 -10.91 7.47 -7.04
CA VAL A 83 -11.84 8.37 -6.35
C VAL A 83 -13.27 7.89 -6.61
N ILE A 84 -14.00 7.52 -5.57
CA ILE A 84 -15.38 7.04 -5.67
C ILE A 84 -16.36 8.22 -5.60
N ASP A 85 -16.22 9.06 -4.59
CA ASP A 85 -16.97 10.30 -4.37
C ASP A 85 -16.12 11.27 -3.51
N GLU A 86 -16.67 12.43 -3.12
CA GLU A 86 -15.95 13.46 -2.35
C GLU A 86 -15.47 13.02 -0.95
N PHE A 87 -15.93 11.87 -0.46
CA PHE A 87 -15.63 11.35 0.87
C PHE A 87 -14.93 9.99 0.84
N LEU A 88 -14.71 9.38 -0.33
CA LEU A 88 -14.12 8.05 -0.43
C LEU A 88 -13.09 7.97 -1.57
N THR A 89 -11.84 7.75 -1.18
CA THR A 89 -10.71 7.50 -2.09
C THR A 89 -10.09 6.16 -1.78
N ILE A 90 -9.73 5.42 -2.83
CA ILE A 90 -9.01 4.15 -2.72
C ILE A 90 -7.70 4.27 -3.50
N VAL A 91 -6.59 3.96 -2.85
CA VAL A 91 -5.28 3.86 -3.50
C VAL A 91 -4.82 2.42 -3.41
N VAL A 92 -4.45 1.84 -4.55
CA VAL A 92 -3.91 0.49 -4.60
C VAL A 92 -2.50 0.52 -5.15
N ILE A 93 -1.54 0.07 -4.36
CA ILE A 93 -0.14 -0.10 -4.75
C ILE A 93 0.06 -1.56 -5.14
N THR A 94 0.62 -1.77 -6.33
CA THR A 94 1.01 -3.09 -6.84
C THR A 94 2.44 -3.38 -6.44
N LEU A 95 2.62 -4.51 -5.78
CA LEU A 95 3.93 -4.96 -5.31
C LEU A 95 4.54 -5.94 -6.32
N PRO A 96 5.87 -6.13 -6.27
CA PRO A 96 6.53 -7.19 -7.02
C PRO A 96 5.83 -8.55 -6.82
N VAL A 97 5.81 -9.42 -7.83
CA VAL A 97 5.09 -10.71 -7.72
C VAL A 97 5.57 -11.51 -6.50
N PRO A 98 4.69 -11.89 -5.55
CA PRO A 98 5.05 -12.57 -4.31
C PRO A 98 5.71 -13.93 -4.54
N GLN A 99 6.72 -14.21 -3.72
CA GLN A 99 7.51 -15.45 -3.68
C GLN A 99 7.29 -16.20 -2.36
N GLU A 100 6.94 -15.49 -1.28
CA GLU A 100 6.74 -16.05 0.06
C GLU A 100 5.41 -15.62 0.67
N MET A 101 4.93 -16.36 1.68
CA MET A 101 3.61 -16.13 2.29
C MET A 101 3.50 -14.81 3.07
N THR A 102 4.63 -14.18 3.39
CA THR A 102 4.70 -12.87 4.05
C THR A 102 4.46 -11.71 3.09
N GLU A 103 4.42 -11.99 1.78
CA GLU A 103 4.43 -10.97 0.75
C GLU A 103 3.06 -10.79 0.10
N SER A 104 2.74 -9.55 -0.22
CA SER A 104 1.48 -9.19 -0.89
C SER A 104 1.65 -8.99 -2.40
N TYR A 105 0.55 -9.22 -3.12
CA TYR A 105 0.36 -8.74 -4.49
C TYR A 105 0.01 -7.26 -4.51
N TYR A 106 -0.89 -6.85 -3.62
CA TYR A 106 -1.40 -5.49 -3.55
C TYR A 106 -1.50 -5.01 -2.11
N VAL A 107 -1.37 -3.70 -1.96
CA VAL A 107 -1.73 -2.94 -0.78
C VAL A 107 -2.83 -1.97 -1.16
N GLY A 108 -3.96 -2.01 -0.47
CA GLY A 108 -5.12 -1.14 -0.67
C GLY A 108 -5.31 -0.20 0.52
N ILE A 109 -5.27 1.09 0.28
CA ILE A 109 -5.49 2.13 1.27
C ILE A 109 -6.84 2.76 0.98
N ILE A 110 -7.76 2.63 1.92
CA ILE A 110 -9.07 3.26 1.85
C ILE A 110 -9.06 4.46 2.77
N TYR A 111 -9.32 5.61 2.19
CA TYR A 111 -9.59 6.85 2.88
C TYR A 111 -11.09 7.12 2.83
N ARG A 112 -11.71 7.32 4.00
CA ARG A 112 -13.12 7.66 4.11
C ARG A 112 -13.36 8.82 5.08
N LYS A 113 -14.23 9.74 4.68
CA LYS A 113 -14.93 10.68 5.56
C LYS A 113 -16.44 10.38 5.56
N THR A 114 -17.14 10.84 6.59
CA THR A 114 -18.61 10.79 6.64
C THR A 114 -19.21 12.13 6.21
N ASP A 115 -18.53 13.22 6.54
CA ASP A 115 -18.80 14.58 6.09
C ASP A 115 -17.51 15.41 6.11
N LYS A 116 -17.57 16.67 5.69
CA LYS A 116 -16.39 17.57 5.60
C LYS A 116 -15.65 17.74 6.94
N ASN A 117 -16.38 17.73 8.05
CA ASN A 117 -15.86 17.99 9.39
C ASN A 117 -15.50 16.70 10.16
N SER A 118 -15.89 15.53 9.66
CA SER A 118 -15.55 14.25 10.28
C SER A 118 -14.04 13.97 10.25
N GLU A 119 -13.56 13.27 11.28
CA GLU A 119 -12.19 12.77 11.31
C GLU A 119 -11.96 11.77 10.16
N PRO A 120 -10.77 11.78 9.54
CA PRO A 120 -10.44 10.84 8.48
C PRO A 120 -10.36 9.42 9.03
N ASN A 121 -10.99 8.48 8.32
CA ASN A 121 -10.87 7.06 8.59
C ASN A 121 -10.00 6.42 7.51
N PHE A 122 -8.87 5.85 7.93
CA PHE A 122 -8.00 5.06 7.05
C PHE A 122 -8.13 3.58 7.38
N ARG A 123 -8.32 2.76 6.34
CA ARG A 123 -8.28 1.30 6.43
C ARG A 123 -7.24 0.77 5.46
N TYR A 124 -6.45 -0.20 5.90
CA TYR A 124 -5.29 -0.69 5.18
C TYR A 124 -5.43 -2.17 4.90
N PHE A 125 -5.52 -2.54 3.63
CA PHE A 125 -5.77 -3.91 3.19
C PHE A 125 -4.58 -4.47 2.43
N THR A 126 -4.36 -5.76 2.56
CA THR A 126 -3.36 -6.51 1.80
C THR A 126 -4.02 -7.66 1.06
N LEU A 127 -3.58 -7.90 -0.18
CA LEU A 127 -3.84 -9.17 -0.88
C LEU A 127 -2.59 -10.03 -0.78
N GLU A 128 -2.53 -10.87 0.23
CA GLU A 128 -1.35 -11.64 0.60
C GLU A 128 -1.25 -12.94 -0.17
N TYR A 129 -0.03 -13.32 -0.51
CA TYR A 129 0.24 -14.61 -1.12
C TYR A 129 0.00 -15.73 -0.13
N HIS A 130 -0.85 -16.68 -0.51
CA HIS A 130 -1.01 -17.92 0.26
C HIS A 130 -0.40 -19.10 -0.47
N ASN A 131 -0.74 -19.29 -1.75
CA ASN A 131 -0.08 -20.23 -2.65
C ASN A 131 -0.43 -19.89 -4.12
N LYS A 132 0.07 -20.69 -5.07
CA LYS A 132 -0.15 -20.48 -6.51
C LYS A 132 -1.60 -20.29 -6.97
N ARG A 133 -2.59 -20.73 -6.18
CA ARG A 133 -4.02 -20.64 -6.53
C ARG A 133 -4.84 -19.79 -5.57
N LYS A 134 -4.25 -19.33 -4.47
CA LYS A 134 -4.97 -18.68 -3.39
C LYS A 134 -4.21 -17.47 -2.88
N SER A 135 -4.98 -16.43 -2.59
CA SER A 135 -4.55 -15.26 -1.86
C SER A 135 -5.40 -15.09 -0.60
N ALA A 136 -4.87 -14.42 0.40
CA ALA A 136 -5.59 -14.02 1.59
C ALA A 136 -5.88 -12.51 1.51
N ILE A 137 -7.10 -12.10 1.81
CA ILE A 137 -7.42 -10.69 1.98
C ILE A 137 -7.36 -10.41 3.47
N CYS A 138 -6.50 -9.48 3.82
CA CYS A 138 -6.30 -9.10 5.20
C CYS A 138 -6.42 -7.59 5.37
N GLU A 139 -6.71 -7.16 6.59
CA GLU A 139 -6.66 -5.77 7.02
C GLU A 139 -5.62 -5.61 8.13
N LEU A 140 -4.73 -4.65 7.94
CA LEU A 140 -3.76 -4.20 8.93
C LEU A 140 -4.39 -3.11 9.79
N SER A 141 -4.29 -3.27 11.11
CA SER A 141 -4.75 -2.32 12.13
C SER A 141 -3.78 -2.35 13.31
N GLU A 142 -3.77 -1.29 14.13
CA GLU A 142 -2.72 -0.99 15.12
C GLU A 142 -2.24 -2.20 15.94
N CYS A 143 -3.17 -3.10 16.30
CA CYS A 143 -2.88 -4.30 17.08
C CYS A 143 -3.22 -5.62 16.39
N LYS A 144 -3.70 -5.61 15.14
CA LYS A 144 -4.24 -6.82 14.50
C LYS A 144 -4.02 -6.88 13.00
N HIS A 145 -3.71 -8.09 12.57
CA HIS A 145 -3.76 -8.51 11.18
C HIS A 145 -5.01 -9.39 11.00
N THR A 146 -6.08 -8.80 10.46
CA THR A 146 -7.41 -9.43 10.40
C THR A 146 -7.61 -10.11 9.05
N LEU A 147 -7.77 -11.43 9.04
CA LEU A 147 -8.11 -12.19 7.83
C LEU A 147 -9.61 -12.03 7.52
N TRP A 148 -9.92 -11.45 6.37
CA TRP A 148 -11.30 -11.33 5.86
C TRP A 148 -11.72 -12.57 5.06
N GLY A 149 -10.78 -13.23 4.39
CA GLY A 149 -11.06 -14.46 3.69
C GLY A 149 -9.96 -14.92 2.74
N PHE A 150 -10.13 -16.11 2.20
CA PHE A 150 -9.29 -16.62 1.12
C PHE A 150 -10.02 -16.48 -0.21
N THR A 151 -9.28 -16.05 -1.21
CA THR A 151 -9.79 -15.87 -2.58
C THR A 151 -8.81 -16.43 -3.60
N LYS A 152 -9.19 -16.43 -4.88
CA LYS A 152 -8.24 -16.63 -5.99
C LYS A 152 -7.27 -15.45 -6.05
N ASN A 153 -6.24 -15.53 -6.88
CA ASN A 153 -5.44 -14.35 -7.18
C ASN A 153 -6.30 -13.35 -7.96
N LEU A 154 -6.52 -12.17 -7.38
CA LEU A 154 -7.39 -11.15 -7.94
C LEU A 154 -6.61 -10.25 -8.91
N SER A 155 -7.30 -9.71 -9.91
CA SER A 155 -6.81 -8.50 -10.59
C SER A 155 -6.89 -7.29 -9.65
N VAL A 156 -6.23 -6.19 -10.01
CA VAL A 156 -6.30 -4.95 -9.24
C VAL A 156 -7.75 -4.43 -9.10
N ASP A 157 -8.53 -4.51 -10.18
CA ASP A 157 -9.95 -4.10 -10.16
C ASP A 157 -10.81 -5.01 -9.28
N GLU A 158 -10.58 -6.32 -9.35
CA GLU A 158 -11.28 -7.29 -8.49
C GLU A 158 -10.93 -7.05 -7.01
N PHE A 159 -9.66 -6.79 -6.69
CA PHE A 159 -9.23 -6.45 -5.34
C PHE A 159 -9.90 -5.16 -4.84
N ILE A 160 -9.97 -4.13 -5.67
CA ILE A 160 -10.67 -2.88 -5.35
C ILE A 160 -12.14 -3.13 -5.00
N GLU A 161 -12.87 -3.91 -5.81
CA GLU A 161 -14.29 -4.18 -5.54
C GLU A 161 -14.49 -5.02 -4.27
N GLU A 162 -13.56 -5.94 -3.97
CA GLU A 162 -13.60 -6.76 -2.76
C GLU A 162 -13.31 -5.95 -1.49
N ILE A 163 -12.31 -5.06 -1.48
CA ILE A 163 -12.10 -4.20 -0.31
C ILE A 163 -13.22 -3.18 -0.15
N LYS A 164 -13.85 -2.74 -1.25
CA LYS A 164 -15.02 -1.86 -1.20
C LYS A 164 -16.22 -2.54 -0.53
N SER A 165 -16.50 -3.81 -0.83
CA SER A 165 -17.62 -4.52 -0.19
C SER A 165 -17.43 -4.63 1.32
N ILE A 166 -16.20 -4.82 1.80
CA ILE A 166 -15.87 -4.86 3.23
C ILE A 166 -16.11 -3.53 3.97
N VAL A 167 -16.07 -2.39 3.27
CA VAL A 167 -16.15 -1.05 3.91
C VAL A 167 -17.49 -0.36 3.71
N ILE A 168 -18.24 -0.73 2.67
CA ILE A 168 -19.50 -0.05 2.30
C ILE A 168 -20.73 -0.78 2.87
N GLU A 169 -20.60 -2.02 3.33
CA GLU A 169 -21.66 -2.74 4.08
C GLU A 169 -21.93 -2.17 5.48
#